data_AF-A0A7C6HM86-F1
#
_entry.id   AF-A0A7C6HM86-F1
#
_cell.length_a   1.000
_cell.length_b   1.000
_cell.length_c   1.000
_cell.angle_alpha   90.00
_cell.angle_beta   90.00
_cell.angle_gamma   90.00
#
_symmetry.space_group_name_H-M   'P 1'
#
loop_
_entity.id
_entity.type
_entity.pdbx_description
1 polymer ?
#
loop_
_entity_poly.entity_id
_entity_poly.type
_entity_poly.pdbx_seq_one_letter_code
_entity_poly.pdbx_strand_id
1 'polypeptide(L)'
;MRSHNIPEWYIDSCQKIQYMFPKAHAVAYTISSLRIAWFKVYHPEAYYCAYFTVRASEFDSTLMCQPPHEVRRIRRELGGKGRLDVREQRIYYILELVEEMQQRKIEFLPISIEKSAANEFYSPCTGQIVPPLSAIPGVSAAQAEQIVQAREESPFVTQDDLAHRANVGPAVLQALQEAGSMPDLPVSDQIEIFSLLEA
;
A
#
# COMPACT_ATOMS: atom_id res chain seq x y z
N MET A 1 -1.39 -35.07 39.81
CA MET A 1 -0.48 -35.32 38.67
C MET A 1 0.56 -36.38 39.02
N ARG A 2 1.46 -36.17 39.99
CA ARG A 2 2.44 -37.20 40.43
C ARG A 2 1.78 -38.52 40.87
N SER A 3 0.68 -38.47 41.63
CA SER A 3 -0.08 -39.67 42.05
C SER A 3 -0.74 -40.46 40.91
N HIS A 4 -0.80 -39.88 39.71
CA HIS A 4 -1.36 -40.51 38.51
C HIS A 4 -0.26 -40.78 37.46
N ASN A 5 0.99 -40.88 37.90
CA ASN A 5 2.16 -41.19 37.06
C ASN A 5 2.37 -40.19 35.90
N ILE A 6 1.94 -38.93 36.04
CA ILE A 6 2.27 -37.88 35.08
C ILE A 6 3.76 -37.52 35.21
N PRO A 7 4.54 -37.51 34.11
CA PRO A 7 5.97 -37.22 34.15
C PRO A 7 6.29 -35.84 34.75
N GLU A 8 7.41 -35.74 35.48
CA GLU A 8 7.82 -34.51 36.16
C GLU A 8 8.03 -33.35 35.18
N TRP A 9 8.57 -33.62 33.98
CA TRP A 9 8.76 -32.59 32.95
C TRP A 9 7.45 -31.92 32.52
N TYR A 10 6.33 -32.64 32.54
CA TYR A 10 5.01 -32.08 32.17
C TYR A 10 4.50 -31.17 33.28
N ILE A 11 4.73 -31.54 34.54
CA ILE A 11 4.41 -30.72 35.71
C ILE A 11 5.24 -29.43 35.69
N ASP A 12 6.54 -29.55 35.46
CA ASP A 12 7.45 -28.41 35.30
C ASP A 12 7.07 -27.52 34.10
N SER A 13 6.59 -28.13 33.01
CA SER A 13 6.09 -27.38 31.85
C SER A 13 4.84 -26.58 32.22
N CYS A 14 3.88 -27.18 32.93
CA CYS A 14 2.66 -26.49 33.38
C CYS A 14 2.97 -25.27 34.26
N GLN A 15 4.00 -25.35 35.10
CA GLN A 15 4.43 -24.25 35.97
C GLN A 15 5.05 -23.06 35.22
N LYS A 16 5.49 -23.26 33.97
CA LYS A 16 6.12 -22.22 33.14
C LYS A 16 5.12 -21.43 32.28
N ILE A 17 3.90 -21.94 32.09
CA ILE A 17 2.91 -21.34 31.20
C ILE A 17 2.36 -20.04 31.82
N GLN A 18 2.71 -18.90 31.23
CA GLN A 18 2.13 -17.59 31.62
C GLN A 18 0.80 -17.29 30.91
N TYR A 19 0.62 -17.82 29.70
CA TYR A 19 -0.56 -17.63 28.87
C TYR A 19 -0.76 -18.84 27.95
N MET A 20 -2.01 -19.27 27.75
CA MET A 20 -2.35 -20.43 26.91
C MET A 20 -3.66 -20.17 26.17
N PHE A 21 -3.68 -20.45 24.86
CA PHE A 21 -4.90 -20.31 24.07
C PHE A 21 -5.83 -21.51 24.22
N PRO A 22 -7.15 -21.29 24.38
CA PRO A 22 -8.13 -22.35 24.21
C PRO A 22 -8.09 -22.91 22.78
N LYS A 23 -8.27 -24.24 22.64
CA LYS A 23 -8.25 -24.91 21.33
C LYS A 23 -9.20 -24.27 20.31
N ALA A 24 -10.40 -23.88 20.74
CA ALA A 24 -11.38 -23.25 19.86
C ALA A 24 -10.88 -21.91 19.28
N HIS A 25 -10.21 -21.09 20.09
CA HIS A 25 -9.63 -19.83 19.65
C HIS A 25 -8.50 -20.08 18.63
N ALA A 26 -7.59 -21.01 18.94
CA ALA A 26 -6.51 -21.38 18.02
C ALA A 26 -7.06 -21.84 16.65
N VAL A 27 -8.05 -22.74 16.66
CA VAL A 27 -8.68 -23.26 15.44
C VAL A 27 -9.34 -22.14 14.61
N ALA A 28 -10.07 -21.22 15.25
CA ALA A 28 -10.72 -20.12 14.55
C ALA A 28 -9.71 -19.22 13.81
N TYR A 29 -8.60 -18.88 14.47
CA TYR A 29 -7.52 -18.10 13.83
C TYR A 29 -6.83 -18.90 12.73
N THR A 30 -6.54 -20.19 12.95
CA THR A 30 -5.91 -21.04 11.94
C THR A 30 -6.77 -21.18 10.69
N ILE A 31 -8.10 -21.33 10.82
CA ILE A 31 -9.00 -21.39 9.66
C ILE A 31 -8.94 -20.10 8.85
N SER A 32 -8.98 -18.94 9.52
CA SER A 32 -8.84 -17.64 8.84
C SER A 32 -7.47 -17.49 8.16
N SER A 33 -6.38 -17.88 8.83
CA SER A 33 -5.03 -17.87 8.25
C SER A 33 -4.93 -18.79 7.02
N LEU A 34 -5.53 -19.98 7.05
CA LEU A 34 -5.54 -20.90 5.91
C LEU A 34 -6.34 -20.32 4.73
N ARG A 35 -7.46 -19.67 4.99
CA ARG A 35 -8.23 -18.96 3.95
C ARG A 35 -7.40 -17.86 3.29
N ILE A 36 -6.74 -17.02 4.08
CA ILE A 36 -5.86 -15.96 3.56
C ILE A 36 -4.67 -16.56 2.80
N ALA A 37 -4.04 -17.61 3.34
CA ALA A 37 -2.92 -18.28 2.71
C ALA A 37 -3.28 -18.90 1.36
N TRP A 38 -4.51 -19.43 1.22
CA TRP A 38 -5.01 -19.94 -0.05
C TRP A 38 -4.99 -18.85 -1.13
N PHE A 39 -5.49 -17.63 -0.84
CA PHE A 39 -5.38 -16.51 -1.78
C PHE A 39 -3.93 -16.12 -2.04
N LYS A 40 -3.09 -16.07 -1.00
CA LYS A 40 -1.66 -15.77 -1.17
C LYS A 40 -0.96 -16.74 -2.13
N VAL A 41 -1.39 -17.99 -2.22
CA VAL A 41 -0.79 -19.01 -3.10
C VAL A 41 -1.43 -19.01 -4.49
N TYR A 42 -2.76 -19.01 -4.57
CA TYR A 42 -3.49 -19.25 -5.82
C TYR A 42 -4.01 -17.98 -6.51
N HIS A 43 -4.13 -16.87 -5.79
CA HIS A 43 -4.55 -15.55 -6.30
C HIS A 43 -3.69 -14.44 -5.69
N PRO A 44 -2.37 -14.44 -5.95
CA PRO A 44 -1.43 -13.58 -5.23
C PRO A 44 -1.73 -12.09 -5.43
N GLU A 45 -2.15 -11.65 -6.62
CA GLU A 45 -2.53 -10.26 -6.87
C GLU A 45 -3.68 -9.81 -5.97
N ALA A 46 -4.74 -10.62 -5.87
CA ALA A 46 -5.87 -10.32 -4.99
C ALA A 46 -5.45 -10.28 -3.52
N TYR A 47 -4.55 -11.16 -3.09
CA TYR A 47 -3.97 -11.13 -1.75
C TYR A 47 -3.22 -9.81 -1.48
N TYR A 48 -2.32 -9.40 -2.39
CA TYR A 48 -1.53 -8.18 -2.22
C TYR A 48 -2.42 -6.93 -2.26
N CYS A 49 -3.36 -6.84 -3.21
CA CYS A 49 -4.34 -5.75 -3.27
C CYS A 49 -5.11 -5.63 -1.95
N ALA A 50 -5.67 -6.73 -1.43
CA ALA A 50 -6.40 -6.73 -0.17
C ALA A 50 -5.51 -6.37 1.02
N TYR A 51 -4.28 -6.89 1.06
CA TYR A 51 -3.35 -6.59 2.15
C TYR A 51 -2.97 -5.10 2.16
N PHE A 52 -2.56 -4.54 1.03
CA PHE A 52 -2.13 -3.14 0.96
C PHE A 52 -3.30 -2.17 1.19
N THR A 53 -4.50 -2.53 0.76
CA THR A 53 -5.70 -1.72 1.01
C THR A 53 -6.11 -1.73 2.50
N VAL A 54 -6.12 -2.91 3.14
CA VAL A 54 -6.75 -3.05 4.47
C VAL A 54 -5.75 -2.96 5.63
N ARG A 55 -4.49 -3.38 5.42
CA ARG A 55 -3.51 -3.57 6.50
C ARG A 55 -2.31 -2.64 6.41
N ALA A 56 -1.99 -2.07 5.25
CA ALA A 56 -0.82 -1.23 5.06
C ALA A 56 -1.14 0.26 5.25
N SER A 57 -1.58 0.65 6.46
CA SER A 57 -1.89 2.06 6.78
C SER A 57 -0.70 3.01 6.63
N GLU A 58 0.52 2.51 6.75
CA GLU A 58 1.78 3.26 6.61
C GLU A 58 2.36 3.14 5.19
N PHE A 59 1.55 2.75 4.20
CA PHE A 59 2.01 2.67 2.81
C PHE A 59 2.43 4.05 2.30
N ASP A 60 3.56 4.08 1.60
CA ASP A 60 4.15 5.28 1.03
C ASP A 60 4.71 4.93 -0.36
N SER A 61 4.11 5.48 -1.41
CA SER A 61 4.52 5.19 -2.79
C SER A 61 5.98 5.58 -3.08
N THR A 62 6.51 6.60 -2.41
CA THR A 62 7.90 7.04 -2.61
C THR A 62 8.91 6.03 -2.06
N LEU A 63 8.52 5.23 -1.07
CA LEU A 63 9.36 4.17 -0.50
C LEU A 63 9.09 2.80 -1.12
N MET A 64 7.82 2.52 -1.45
CA MET A 64 7.33 1.17 -1.73
C MET A 64 7.11 0.89 -3.22
N CYS A 65 6.83 1.92 -4.04
CA CYS A 65 6.72 1.78 -5.50
C CYS A 65 8.10 1.92 -6.18
N GLN A 66 9.17 1.49 -5.51
CA GLN A 66 10.53 1.60 -5.99
C GLN A 66 11.00 0.30 -6.68
N PRO A 67 12.03 0.36 -7.54
CA PRO A 67 12.62 -0.84 -8.12
C PRO A 67 13.11 -1.85 -7.06
N PRO A 68 13.18 -3.15 -7.39
CA PRO A 68 13.48 -4.20 -6.40
C PRO A 68 14.83 -4.08 -5.69
N HIS A 69 15.81 -3.38 -6.27
CA HIS A 69 17.08 -3.13 -5.61
C HIS A 69 16.96 -2.03 -4.54
N GLU A 70 16.14 -1.01 -4.79
CA GLU A 70 15.92 0.09 -3.86
C GLU A 70 15.06 -0.32 -2.68
N VAL A 71 13.94 -1.03 -2.91
CA VAL A 71 13.13 -1.60 -1.82
C VAL A 71 14.00 -2.44 -0.88
N ARG A 72 14.90 -3.25 -1.44
CA ARG A 72 15.86 -4.07 -0.68
C ARG A 72 16.89 -3.23 0.07
N ARG A 73 17.34 -2.11 -0.48
CA ARG A 73 18.27 -1.18 0.18
C ARG A 73 17.57 -0.53 1.38
N ILE A 74 16.42 0.09 1.15
CA ILE A 74 15.62 0.79 2.18
C ILE A 74 15.28 -0.18 3.33
N ARG A 75 14.83 -1.39 3.01
CA ARG A 75 14.51 -2.40 4.04
C ARG A 75 15.75 -2.79 4.87
N ARG A 76 16.90 -2.98 4.24
CA ARG A 76 18.15 -3.31 4.94
C ARG A 76 18.62 -2.18 5.83
N GLU A 77 18.55 -0.94 5.36
CA GLU A 77 18.89 0.24 6.16
C GLU A 77 18.00 0.34 7.39
N LEU A 78 16.69 0.12 7.22
CA LEU A 78 15.74 0.12 8.33
C LEU A 78 16.06 -1.00 9.33
N GLY A 79 16.25 -2.24 8.86
CA GLY A 79 16.62 -3.37 9.72
C GLY A 79 17.98 -3.20 10.44
N GLY A 80 18.89 -2.40 9.87
CA GLY A 80 20.19 -2.09 10.46
C GLY A 80 20.16 -1.08 11.61
N LYS A 81 19.06 -0.33 11.80
CA LYS A 81 18.92 0.68 12.87
C LYS A 81 18.83 0.10 14.29
N GLY A 82 18.71 -1.22 14.43
CA GLY A 82 18.54 -1.89 15.72
C GLY A 82 17.08 -1.86 16.18
N ARG A 83 16.77 -1.12 17.25
CA ARG A 83 15.41 -1.08 17.79
C ARG A 83 14.54 -0.10 16.99
N LEU A 84 13.65 -0.65 16.18
CA LEU A 84 12.62 0.09 15.44
C LEU A 84 11.49 0.57 16.35
N ASP A 85 10.92 1.73 16.04
CA ASP A 85 9.63 2.13 16.60
C ASP A 85 8.46 1.35 15.96
N VAL A 86 7.25 1.54 16.48
CA VAL A 86 6.06 0.81 16.00
C VAL A 86 5.74 1.13 14.53
N ARG A 87 5.95 2.37 14.09
CA ARG A 87 5.67 2.81 12.71
C ARG A 87 6.74 2.25 11.76
N GLU A 88 8.01 2.39 12.11
CA GLU A 88 9.14 1.83 11.36
C GLU A 88 9.01 0.31 11.23
N GLN A 89 8.57 -0.39 12.29
CA GLN A 89 8.34 -1.82 12.22
C GLN A 89 7.22 -2.18 11.23
N ARG A 90 6.13 -1.40 11.16
CA ARG A 90 5.07 -1.59 10.16
C ARG A 90 5.58 -1.34 8.74
N ILE A 91 6.32 -0.26 8.53
CA ILE A 91 6.95 0.04 7.22
C ILE A 91 7.88 -1.11 6.81
N TYR A 92 8.70 -1.63 7.74
CA TYR A 92 9.59 -2.75 7.49
C TYR A 92 8.82 -4.00 7.00
N TYR A 93 7.71 -4.36 7.66
CA TYR A 93 6.89 -5.50 7.24
C TYR A 93 6.16 -5.28 5.91
N ILE A 94 5.75 -4.06 5.61
CA ILE A 94 5.17 -3.74 4.30
C ILE A 94 6.25 -3.91 3.21
N LEU A 95 7.47 -3.41 3.44
CA LEU A 95 8.59 -3.58 2.51
C LEU A 95 8.96 -5.05 2.28
N GLU A 96 8.86 -5.92 3.30
CA GLU A 96 9.03 -7.37 3.12
C GLU A 96 8.01 -7.97 2.16
N LEU A 97 6.75 -7.53 2.25
CA LEU A 97 5.71 -7.99 1.33
C LEU A 97 5.85 -7.40 -0.07
N VAL A 98 6.29 -6.15 -0.20
CA VAL A 98 6.61 -5.55 -1.50
C VAL A 98 7.77 -6.32 -2.16
N GLU A 99 8.83 -6.63 -1.42
CA GLU A 99 9.94 -7.43 -1.94
C GLU A 99 9.47 -8.82 -2.38
N GLU A 100 8.66 -9.51 -1.56
CA GLU A 100 8.06 -10.80 -1.91
C GLU A 100 7.22 -10.72 -3.19
N MET A 101 6.35 -9.71 -3.30
CA MET A 101 5.50 -9.45 -4.45
C MET A 101 6.34 -9.27 -5.73
N GLN A 102 7.39 -8.46 -5.65
CA GLN A 102 8.32 -8.23 -6.75
C GLN A 102 9.09 -9.51 -7.14
N GLN A 103 9.52 -10.34 -6.19
CA GLN A 103 10.13 -11.65 -6.50
C GLN A 103 9.16 -12.60 -7.21
N ARG A 104 7.86 -12.45 -7.00
CA ARG A 104 6.80 -13.16 -7.72
C ARG A 104 6.45 -12.54 -9.07
N LYS A 105 7.21 -11.53 -9.52
CA LYS A 105 7.01 -10.79 -10.77
C LYS A 105 5.66 -10.05 -10.82
N ILE A 106 5.18 -9.62 -9.66
CA ILE A 106 4.03 -8.73 -9.55
C ILE A 106 4.58 -7.33 -9.24
N GLU A 107 4.18 -6.34 -10.02
CA GLU A 107 4.74 -5.00 -9.97
C GLU A 107 3.64 -3.94 -9.76
N PHE A 108 4.03 -2.83 -9.13
CA PHE A 108 3.17 -1.66 -9.05
C PHE A 108 3.23 -0.89 -10.37
N LEU A 109 2.07 -0.57 -10.91
CA LEU A 109 1.94 0.38 -12.00
C LEU A 109 2.06 1.82 -11.48
N PRO A 110 2.45 2.77 -12.34
CA PRO A 110 2.45 4.19 -11.98
C PRO A 110 1.06 4.63 -11.50
N ILE A 111 1.04 5.44 -10.44
CA ILE A 111 -0.18 6.06 -9.95
C ILE A 111 -0.65 7.08 -10.98
N SER A 112 -1.93 7.11 -11.31
CA SER A 112 -2.49 8.00 -12.33
C SER A 112 -3.79 8.59 -11.87
N ILE A 113 -3.97 9.90 -12.06
CA ILE A 113 -5.23 10.59 -11.76
C ILE A 113 -6.41 10.04 -12.56
N GLU A 114 -6.19 9.36 -13.68
CA GLU A 114 -7.25 8.80 -14.52
C GLU A 114 -7.62 7.37 -14.12
N LYS A 115 -6.62 6.56 -13.76
CA LYS A 115 -6.79 5.11 -13.59
C LYS A 115 -6.76 4.65 -12.14
N SER A 116 -6.05 5.34 -11.26
CA SER A 116 -5.94 4.93 -9.85
C SER A 116 -7.26 5.14 -9.13
N ALA A 117 -7.62 4.18 -8.27
CA ALA A 117 -8.74 4.34 -7.35
C ALA A 117 -8.38 5.31 -6.22
N ALA A 118 -9.37 5.73 -5.44
CA ALA A 118 -9.15 6.68 -4.36
C ALA A 118 -8.28 6.06 -3.25
N ASN A 119 -8.71 4.92 -2.71
CA ASN A 119 -8.16 4.31 -1.48
C ASN A 119 -7.82 2.82 -1.61
N GLU A 120 -8.15 2.20 -2.74
CA GLU A 120 -8.03 0.75 -2.92
C GLU A 120 -6.98 0.40 -3.98
N PHE A 121 -6.16 -0.61 -3.65
CA PHE A 121 -5.29 -1.24 -4.63
C PHE A 121 -6.12 -2.22 -5.46
N TYR A 122 -5.94 -2.21 -6.77
CA TYR A 122 -6.60 -3.17 -7.67
C TYR A 122 -5.62 -3.73 -8.70
N SER A 123 -5.94 -4.88 -9.25
CA SER A 123 -5.13 -5.53 -10.28
C SER A 123 -5.85 -5.47 -11.62
N PRO A 124 -5.38 -4.68 -12.61
CA PRO A 124 -5.99 -4.60 -13.92
C PRO A 124 -5.72 -5.84 -14.77
N CYS A 125 -4.57 -6.48 -14.57
CA CYS A 125 -4.17 -7.72 -15.24
C CYS A 125 -3.12 -8.47 -14.42
N THR A 126 -2.86 -9.72 -14.81
CA THR A 126 -1.88 -10.61 -14.16
C THR A 126 -0.52 -9.93 -14.03
N GLY A 127 0.07 -10.03 -12.84
CA GLY A 127 1.39 -9.44 -12.55
C GLY A 127 1.38 -7.92 -12.32
N GLN A 128 0.24 -7.24 -12.35
CA GLN A 128 0.18 -5.79 -12.21
C GLN A 128 -0.82 -5.36 -11.13
N ILE A 129 -0.42 -4.40 -10.30
CA ILE A 129 -1.25 -3.78 -9.27
C ILE A 129 -1.16 -2.26 -9.42
N VAL A 130 -2.30 -1.58 -9.44
CA VAL A 130 -2.38 -0.12 -9.45
C VAL A 130 -2.55 0.36 -8.02
N PRO A 131 -1.61 1.18 -7.49
CA PRO A 131 -1.79 1.82 -6.20
C PRO A 131 -2.86 2.94 -6.27
N PRO A 132 -3.57 3.19 -5.16
CA PRO A 132 -4.53 4.27 -5.07
C PRO A 132 -3.86 5.65 -5.00
N LEU A 133 -4.64 6.70 -5.21
CA LEU A 133 -4.16 8.09 -5.04
C LEU A 133 -3.75 8.36 -3.59
N SER A 134 -4.44 7.78 -2.61
CA SER A 134 -4.10 7.90 -1.18
C SER A 134 -2.76 7.25 -0.80
N ALA A 135 -2.14 6.47 -1.69
CA ALA A 135 -0.80 5.93 -1.48
C ALA A 135 0.31 6.98 -1.67
N ILE A 136 -0.01 8.12 -2.30
CA ILE A 136 0.91 9.24 -2.49
C ILE A 136 1.04 10.00 -1.16
N PRO A 137 2.26 10.18 -0.63
CA PRO A 137 2.47 10.98 0.58
C PRO A 137 1.91 12.39 0.43
N GLY A 138 1.12 12.83 1.40
CA GLY A 138 0.47 14.14 1.38
C GLY A 138 -0.92 14.17 0.74
N VAL A 139 -1.38 13.07 0.13
CA VAL A 139 -2.75 12.92 -0.36
C VAL A 139 -3.57 12.13 0.66
N SER A 140 -4.54 12.79 1.31
CA SER A 140 -5.45 12.11 2.23
C SER A 140 -6.51 11.29 1.50
N ALA A 141 -7.09 10.30 2.19
CA ALA A 141 -8.17 9.47 1.63
C ALA A 141 -9.38 10.30 1.14
N ALA A 142 -9.74 11.36 1.86
CA ALA A 142 -10.83 12.26 1.47
C ALA A 142 -10.49 13.07 0.20
N GLN A 143 -9.25 13.54 0.08
CA GLN A 143 -8.81 14.25 -1.14
C GLN A 143 -8.74 13.31 -2.33
N ALA A 144 -8.28 12.08 -2.13
CA ALA A 144 -8.29 11.05 -3.14
C ALA A 144 -9.72 10.76 -3.64
N GLU A 145 -10.70 10.65 -2.73
CA GLU A 145 -12.12 10.50 -3.07
C GLU A 145 -12.65 11.68 -3.87
N GLN A 146 -12.33 12.92 -3.47
CA GLN A 146 -12.74 14.12 -4.19
C GLN A 146 -12.18 14.15 -5.63
N ILE A 147 -10.92 13.76 -5.82
CA ILE A 147 -10.32 13.67 -7.16
C ILE A 147 -11.06 12.62 -8.01
N VAL A 148 -11.32 11.44 -7.46
CA VAL A 148 -12.04 10.38 -8.18
C VAL A 148 -13.46 10.81 -8.53
N GLN A 149 -14.16 11.46 -7.62
CA GLN A 149 -15.52 11.96 -7.85
C GLN A 149 -15.55 13.03 -8.95
N ALA A 150 -14.65 14.01 -8.91
CA ALA A 150 -14.57 15.03 -9.96
C ALA A 150 -14.21 14.43 -11.33
N ARG A 151 -13.36 13.41 -11.38
CA ARG A 151 -13.03 12.67 -12.61
C ARG A 151 -14.23 11.97 -13.23
N GLU A 152 -15.15 11.45 -12.42
CA GLU A 152 -16.33 10.74 -12.92
C GLU A 152 -17.30 11.65 -13.68
N GLU A 153 -17.31 12.95 -13.36
CA GLU A 153 -18.11 13.94 -14.10
C GLU A 153 -17.52 14.23 -15.49
N SER A 154 -16.20 14.42 -15.56
CA SER A 154 -15.45 14.57 -16.81
C SER A 154 -13.94 14.40 -16.58
N PRO A 155 -13.16 14.03 -17.61
CA PRO A 155 -11.70 14.06 -17.54
C PRO A 155 -11.17 15.46 -17.19
N PHE A 156 -10.05 15.53 -16.47
CA PHE A 156 -9.38 16.79 -16.18
C PHE A 156 -8.66 17.31 -17.42
N VAL A 157 -8.74 18.63 -17.65
CA VAL A 157 -8.06 19.28 -18.80
C VAL A 157 -6.74 19.91 -18.38
N THR A 158 -6.69 20.52 -17.20
CA THR A 158 -5.52 21.21 -16.66
C THR A 158 -5.32 20.93 -15.18
N GLN A 159 -4.14 21.25 -14.65
CA GLN A 159 -3.88 21.20 -13.21
C GLN A 159 -4.76 22.20 -12.45
N ASP A 160 -5.06 23.36 -13.03
CA ASP A 160 -6.01 24.34 -12.48
C ASP A 160 -7.44 23.77 -12.40
N ASP A 161 -7.90 23.07 -13.45
CA ASP A 161 -9.20 22.38 -13.47
C ASP A 161 -9.26 21.30 -12.38
N LEU A 162 -8.20 20.51 -12.24
CA LEU A 162 -8.11 19.50 -11.17
C LEU A 162 -8.16 20.14 -9.79
N ALA A 163 -7.39 21.22 -9.57
CA ALA A 163 -7.37 21.94 -8.30
C ALA A 163 -8.76 22.45 -7.91
N HIS A 164 -9.45 23.05 -8.87
CA HIS A 164 -10.76 23.66 -8.66
C HIS A 164 -11.86 22.61 -8.47
N ARG A 165 -11.97 21.62 -9.36
CA ARG A 165 -13.05 20.62 -9.31
C ARG A 165 -12.89 19.61 -8.19
N ALA A 166 -11.66 19.17 -7.89
CA ALA A 166 -11.39 18.27 -6.78
C ALA A 166 -11.21 19.00 -5.44
N ASN A 167 -11.26 20.34 -5.41
CA ASN A 167 -11.05 21.16 -4.22
C ASN A 167 -9.75 20.82 -3.48
N VAL A 168 -8.66 20.62 -4.23
CA VAL A 168 -7.35 20.27 -3.69
C VAL A 168 -6.41 21.47 -3.67
N GLY A 169 -5.65 21.61 -2.58
CA GLY A 169 -4.70 22.70 -2.40
C GLY A 169 -3.37 22.49 -3.15
N PRO A 170 -2.51 23.51 -3.21
CA PRO A 170 -1.25 23.47 -3.95
C PRO A 170 -0.29 22.38 -3.46
N ALA A 171 -0.30 22.04 -2.18
CA ALA A 171 0.53 20.96 -1.63
C ALA A 171 0.16 19.58 -2.19
N VAL A 172 -1.14 19.33 -2.44
CA VAL A 172 -1.62 18.07 -3.03
C VAL A 172 -1.26 18.02 -4.51
N LEU A 173 -1.41 19.13 -5.25
CA LEU A 173 -0.98 19.21 -6.64
C LEU A 173 0.51 18.92 -6.79
N GLN A 174 1.33 19.50 -5.91
CA GLN A 174 2.77 19.24 -5.89
C GLN A 174 3.05 17.76 -5.60
N ALA A 175 2.39 17.15 -4.62
CA ALA A 175 2.56 15.73 -4.31
C ALA A 175 2.17 14.83 -5.50
N LEU A 176 1.05 15.14 -6.18
CA LEU A 176 0.61 14.43 -7.38
C LEU A 176 1.62 14.58 -8.54
N GLN A 177 2.22 15.76 -8.67
CA GLN A 177 3.22 16.06 -9.70
C GLN A 177 4.54 15.33 -9.43
N GLU A 178 5.03 15.37 -8.19
CA GLU A 178 6.24 14.65 -7.75
C GLU A 178 6.08 13.13 -7.89
N ALA A 179 4.87 12.61 -7.67
CA ALA A 179 4.54 11.21 -7.90
C ALA A 179 4.43 10.84 -9.39
N GLY A 180 4.51 11.82 -10.31
CA GLY A 180 4.36 11.61 -11.75
C GLY A 180 2.96 11.17 -12.17
N SER A 181 1.93 11.50 -11.37
CA SER A 181 0.57 11.00 -11.58
C SER A 181 -0.25 11.79 -12.61
N MET A 182 0.30 12.89 -13.12
CA MET A 182 -0.32 13.82 -14.07
C MET A 182 0.58 14.07 -15.30
N PRO A 183 1.11 13.04 -15.99
CA PRO A 183 2.16 13.21 -16.99
C PRO A 183 1.72 14.04 -18.21
N ASP A 184 0.45 13.99 -18.57
CA ASP A 184 -0.11 14.61 -19.78
C ASP A 184 -0.99 15.84 -19.48
N LEU A 185 -0.99 16.34 -18.23
CA LEU A 185 -1.90 17.41 -17.81
C LEU A 185 -1.20 18.78 -17.85
N PRO A 186 -1.56 19.69 -18.79
CA PRO A 186 -0.99 21.02 -18.86
C PRO A 186 -1.29 21.83 -17.58
N VAL A 187 -0.39 22.76 -17.25
CA VAL A 187 -0.48 23.55 -16.01
C VAL A 187 -1.72 24.45 -16.02
N SER A 188 -2.01 25.13 -17.14
CA SER A 188 -3.14 26.05 -17.27
C SER A 188 -3.66 26.08 -18.71
N ASP A 189 -4.89 26.59 -18.88
CA ASP A 189 -5.59 26.70 -20.19
C ASP A 189 -5.01 27.80 -21.09
N GLN A 190 -3.96 28.51 -20.65
CA GLN A 190 -3.37 29.59 -21.41
C GLN A 190 -2.66 29.04 -22.65
N ILE A 191 -3.34 29.14 -23.80
CA ILE A 191 -2.69 29.23 -25.10
C ILE A 191 -1.74 30.43 -25.00
N GLU A 192 -0.42 30.18 -24.97
CA GLU A 192 0.55 31.26 -25.13
C GLU A 192 0.35 31.87 -26.52
N ILE A 193 -0.42 32.96 -26.61
CA ILE A 193 -0.61 33.76 -27.83
C ILE A 193 0.73 34.17 -28.46
N PHE A 194 1.79 34.28 -27.66
CA PHE A 194 3.14 34.56 -28.12
C PHE A 194 3.78 33.39 -28.90
N SER A 195 3.45 32.14 -28.57
CA SER A 195 3.93 30.97 -29.33
C SER A 195 3.28 30.84 -30.73
N LEU A 196 2.11 31.46 -30.93
CA LEU A 196 1.41 31.54 -32.23
C LEU A 196 1.88 32.72 -33.10
N LEU A 197 2.66 33.65 -32.55
CA LEU A 197 3.18 34.82 -33.27
C LEU A 197 4.61 34.64 -33.80
N GLU A 198 5.25 33.50 -33.52
CA GLU A 198 6.59 33.15 -34.01
C GLU A 198 6.60 32.15 -35.20
N ALA A 199 5.44 31.93 -35.84
CA ALA A 199 5.29 31.12 -37.05
C ALA A 199 5.28 31.95 -38.34
#